data_AF-T1HTK1-F1
#
_entry.id   AF-T1HTK1-F1
#
_cell.length_a   1.000
_cell.length_b   1.000
_cell.length_c   1.000
_cell.angle_alpha   90.00
_cell.angle_beta   90.00
_cell.angle_gamma   90.00
#
_symmetry.space_group_name_H-M   'P 1'
#
loop_
_entity.id
_entity.type
_entity.pdbx_description
1 polymer ?
#
loop_
_entity_poly.entity_id
_entity_poly.type
_entity_poly.pdbx_seq_one_letter_code
_entity_poly.pdbx_strand_id
1 'polypeptide(L)'
;MGSEIAEQLKKLRLDLKADMEESRSKTLNELKQYFEVLENRVKIVETKMDTLDRELRKRNVVIFGAVDEMVDYWELESFLKGSNFSISHDFPKDVIETRKSLRPKLVQARREGKFAVIKYNKLVVKDSYDPLLNRKRMMSASPPSKDQLLLNKDNKLDTTKRNKLEPDQNIIPNSNSELSDYTHTPRSVQCIDRKTSVSDS
;
A
#
# COMPACT_ATOMS: atom_id res chain seq x y z
N MET A 1 -23.03 23.32 -78.25
CA MET A 1 -24.42 23.75 -77.92
C MET A 1 -25.09 22.78 -76.93
N GLY A 2 -26.16 22.04 -77.29
CA GLY A 2 -27.01 21.35 -76.29
C GLY A 2 -26.31 20.31 -75.40
N SER A 3 -25.45 19.46 -75.97
CA SER A 3 -24.63 18.48 -75.24
C SER A 3 -23.64 19.13 -74.28
N GLU A 4 -22.96 20.17 -74.76
CA GLU A 4 -21.91 20.93 -74.08
C GLU A 4 -22.45 21.71 -72.87
N ILE A 5 -23.64 22.29 -72.98
CA ILE A 5 -24.39 22.88 -71.85
C ILE A 5 -24.70 21.80 -70.80
N ALA A 6 -25.09 20.59 -71.22
CA ALA A 6 -25.35 19.48 -70.30
C ALA A 6 -24.07 18.96 -69.62
N GLU A 7 -22.90 19.04 -70.25
CA GLU A 7 -21.62 18.72 -69.61
C GLU A 7 -21.17 19.80 -68.63
N GLN A 8 -21.31 21.07 -68.98
CA GLN A 8 -21.06 22.19 -68.06
C GLN A 8 -21.94 22.10 -66.80
N LEU A 9 -23.23 21.77 -66.95
CA LEU A 9 -24.15 21.54 -65.82
C LEU A 9 -23.78 20.31 -64.97
N LYS A 10 -23.30 19.21 -65.60
CA LYS A 10 -22.76 18.05 -64.86
C LYS A 10 -21.52 18.41 -64.06
N LYS A 11 -20.60 19.18 -64.64
CA LYS A 11 -19.38 19.65 -63.97
C LYS A 11 -19.72 20.54 -62.78
N LEU A 12 -20.53 21.58 -63.00
CA LEU A 12 -20.99 22.50 -61.94
C LEU A 12 -21.63 21.75 -60.75
N ARG A 13 -22.41 20.70 -61.02
CA ARG A 13 -23.02 19.84 -60.00
C ARG A 13 -22.00 18.96 -59.25
N LEU A 14 -20.90 18.55 -59.88
CA LEU A 14 -19.81 17.83 -59.23
C LEU A 14 -18.98 18.78 -58.35
N ASP A 15 -18.61 19.94 -58.88
CA ASP A 15 -17.84 20.97 -58.19
C ASP A 15 -18.58 21.41 -56.90
N LEU A 16 -19.86 21.81 -57.02
CA LEU A 16 -20.73 22.13 -55.86
C LEU A 16 -20.86 20.99 -54.84
N LYS A 17 -20.79 19.72 -55.27
CA LYS A 17 -20.85 18.57 -54.36
C LYS A 17 -19.52 18.40 -53.60
N ALA A 18 -18.39 18.68 -54.23
CA ALA A 18 -17.09 18.68 -53.57
C ALA A 18 -17.01 19.78 -52.51
N ASP A 19 -17.37 21.02 -52.86
CA ASP A 19 -17.36 22.17 -51.95
C ASP A 19 -18.22 21.94 -50.69
N MET A 20 -19.42 21.36 -50.87
CA MET A 20 -20.30 20.98 -49.75
C MET A 20 -19.72 19.86 -48.88
N GLU A 21 -19.05 18.86 -49.48
CA GLU A 21 -18.46 17.75 -48.72
C GLU A 21 -17.20 18.20 -47.98
N GLU A 22 -16.37 19.08 -48.55
CA GLU A 22 -15.24 19.71 -47.85
C GLU A 22 -15.75 20.53 -46.65
N SER A 23 -16.74 21.40 -46.87
CA SER A 23 -17.40 22.19 -45.81
C SER A 23 -17.98 21.31 -44.69
N ARG A 24 -18.58 20.17 -45.05
CA ARG A 24 -19.09 19.18 -44.10
C ARG A 24 -17.96 18.46 -43.35
N SER A 25 -16.87 18.12 -44.03
CA SER A 25 -15.72 17.45 -43.41
C SER A 25 -15.03 18.33 -42.37
N LYS A 26 -14.90 19.63 -42.67
CA LYS A 26 -14.33 20.64 -41.77
C LYS A 26 -15.15 20.80 -40.49
N THR A 27 -16.45 21.09 -40.64
CA THR A 27 -17.38 21.25 -39.50
C THR A 27 -17.48 19.99 -38.64
N LEU A 28 -17.44 18.80 -39.26
CA LEU A 28 -17.38 17.52 -38.52
C LEU A 28 -16.08 17.32 -37.75
N ASN A 29 -14.94 17.82 -38.24
CA ASN A 29 -13.65 17.70 -37.54
C ASN A 29 -13.52 18.71 -36.39
N GLU A 30 -13.97 19.95 -36.58
CA GLU A 30 -14.10 20.95 -35.52
C GLU A 30 -14.99 20.42 -34.38
N LEU A 31 -16.14 19.82 -34.71
CA LEU A 31 -17.06 19.23 -33.74
C LEU A 31 -16.44 18.04 -32.96
N LYS A 32 -15.67 17.16 -33.62
CA LYS A 32 -14.93 16.08 -32.93
C LYS A 32 -13.95 16.64 -31.91
N GLN A 33 -13.20 17.69 -32.28
CA GLN A 33 -12.22 18.32 -31.40
C GLN A 33 -12.89 18.90 -30.13
N TYR A 34 -14.06 19.53 -30.27
CA TYR A 34 -14.86 19.96 -29.13
C TYR A 34 -15.33 18.80 -28.24
N PHE A 35 -15.77 17.68 -28.82
CA PHE A 35 -16.17 16.50 -28.04
C PHE A 35 -14.99 15.89 -27.26
N GLU A 36 -13.81 15.76 -27.87
CA GLU A 36 -12.61 15.22 -27.21
C GLU A 36 -12.16 16.12 -26.03
N VAL A 37 -12.18 17.45 -26.22
CA VAL A 37 -11.92 18.41 -25.13
C VAL A 37 -12.96 18.30 -24.02
N LEU A 38 -14.24 18.10 -24.36
CA LEU A 38 -15.32 17.98 -23.38
C LEU A 38 -15.23 16.66 -22.58
N GLU A 39 -14.95 15.54 -23.23
CA GLU A 39 -14.78 14.23 -22.59
C GLU A 39 -13.59 14.25 -21.61
N ASN A 40 -12.48 14.86 -22.00
CA ASN A 40 -11.32 15.05 -21.11
C ASN A 40 -11.66 15.96 -19.92
N ARG A 41 -12.46 17.02 -20.11
CA ARG A 41 -12.95 17.86 -19.01
C ARG A 41 -13.88 17.10 -18.05
N VAL A 42 -14.74 16.22 -18.54
CA VAL A 42 -15.61 15.36 -17.70
C VAL A 42 -14.75 14.46 -16.82
N LYS A 43 -13.79 13.73 -17.38
CA LYS A 43 -12.85 12.87 -16.62
C LYS A 43 -12.07 13.63 -15.53
N ILE A 44 -11.69 14.88 -15.80
CA ILE A 44 -11.02 15.76 -14.82
C ILE A 44 -11.99 16.22 -13.71
N VAL A 45 -13.27 16.42 -14.02
CA VAL A 45 -14.30 16.76 -13.01
C VAL A 45 -14.65 15.53 -12.16
N GLU A 46 -14.80 14.36 -12.76
CA GLU A 46 -15.07 13.09 -12.06
C GLU A 46 -13.96 12.78 -11.05
N THR A 47 -12.69 12.80 -11.50
CA THR A 47 -11.53 12.55 -10.61
C THR A 47 -11.39 13.61 -9.52
N LYS A 48 -11.69 14.89 -9.79
CA LYS A 48 -11.74 15.95 -8.77
C LYS A 48 -12.85 15.71 -7.74
N MET A 49 -14.05 15.34 -8.20
CA MET A 49 -15.16 14.99 -7.34
C MET A 49 -14.73 13.86 -6.40
N ASP A 50 -14.18 12.77 -6.95
CA ASP A 50 -13.68 11.60 -6.22
C ASP A 50 -12.60 11.96 -5.17
N THR A 51 -11.75 12.97 -5.43
CA THR A 51 -10.79 13.47 -4.42
C THR A 51 -11.44 14.32 -3.32
N LEU A 52 -12.36 15.22 -3.67
CA LEU A 52 -13.10 16.04 -2.69
C LEU A 52 -13.98 15.17 -1.79
N ASP A 53 -14.62 14.16 -2.35
CA ASP A 53 -15.45 13.18 -1.65
C ASP A 53 -14.62 12.41 -0.60
N ARG A 54 -13.38 12.05 -0.94
CA ARG A 54 -12.41 11.45 0.01
C ARG A 54 -11.98 12.46 1.08
N GLU A 55 -11.80 13.73 0.75
CA GLU A 55 -11.38 14.78 1.71
C GLU A 55 -12.48 15.23 2.67
N LEU A 56 -13.75 15.13 2.26
CA LEU A 56 -14.90 15.21 3.16
C LEU A 56 -14.92 13.98 4.07
N ARG A 57 -14.80 12.76 3.51
CA ARG A 57 -14.75 11.52 4.30
C ARG A 57 -13.63 11.49 5.34
N LYS A 58 -12.43 12.02 5.03
CA LYS A 58 -11.29 12.14 5.97
C LYS A 58 -11.62 12.86 7.29
N ARG A 59 -12.62 13.74 7.31
CA ARG A 59 -13.03 14.54 8.50
C ARG A 59 -14.40 14.16 9.04
N ASN A 60 -15.06 13.15 8.46
CA ASN A 60 -16.41 12.72 8.85
C ASN A 60 -16.41 11.45 9.72
N VAL A 61 -15.27 11.07 10.30
CA VAL A 61 -15.19 10.02 11.34
C VAL A 61 -15.45 10.67 12.71
N VAL A 62 -16.70 11.07 12.94
CA VAL A 62 -17.10 11.74 14.19
C VAL A 62 -17.29 10.69 15.30
N ILE A 63 -16.21 10.38 16.01
CA ILE A 63 -16.23 9.43 17.14
C ILE A 63 -16.71 10.15 18.41
N PHE A 64 -18.02 10.34 18.53
CA PHE A 64 -18.63 10.88 19.75
C PHE A 64 -18.22 10.04 20.98
N GLY A 65 -17.43 10.63 21.88
CA GLY A 65 -16.95 9.98 23.10
C GLY A 65 -15.54 9.39 23.04
N ALA A 66 -14.83 9.48 21.91
CA ALA A 66 -13.36 9.43 21.94
C ALA A 66 -12.79 10.82 22.20
N VAL A 67 -11.62 10.89 22.84
CA VAL A 67 -10.88 12.15 23.01
C VAL A 67 -10.06 12.40 21.75
N ASP A 68 -10.06 13.65 21.27
CA ASP A 68 -9.37 14.10 20.04
C ASP A 68 -7.82 13.98 20.11
N GLU A 69 -7.30 13.53 21.26
CA GLU A 69 -5.90 13.23 21.55
C GLU A 69 -5.42 11.88 20.94
N MET A 70 -6.34 10.98 20.55
CA MET A 70 -5.99 9.66 19.98
C MET A 70 -5.54 9.77 18.51
N VAL A 71 -4.32 10.28 18.31
CA VAL A 71 -3.68 10.42 16.99
C VAL A 71 -3.36 9.05 16.37
N ASP A 72 -3.04 8.04 17.20
CA ASP A 72 -2.52 6.75 16.73
C ASP A 72 -3.60 5.65 16.65
N TYR A 73 -3.65 4.96 15.50
CA TYR A 73 -4.60 3.87 15.22
C TYR A 73 -4.62 2.80 16.32
N TRP A 74 -3.47 2.47 16.90
CA TRP A 74 -3.31 1.41 17.90
C TRP A 74 -3.93 1.75 19.25
N GLU A 75 -4.01 3.05 19.57
CA GLU A 75 -4.62 3.57 20.79
C GLU A 75 -6.14 3.50 20.66
N LEU A 76 -6.69 3.99 19.54
CA LEU A 76 -8.12 3.89 19.21
C LEU A 76 -8.58 2.43 19.09
N GLU A 77 -7.81 1.56 18.44
CA GLU A 77 -8.09 0.12 18.40
C GLU A 77 -8.09 -0.50 19.80
N SER A 78 -7.27 0.03 20.72
CA SER A 78 -7.23 -0.46 22.11
C SER A 78 -8.34 0.09 22.99
N PHE A 79 -8.78 1.33 22.76
CA PHE A 79 -9.96 1.93 23.39
C PHE A 79 -11.26 1.22 22.99
N LEU A 80 -11.39 0.82 21.72
CA LEU A 80 -12.60 0.15 21.23
C LEU A 80 -12.68 -1.36 21.57
N LYS A 81 -11.64 -1.97 22.14
CA LYS A 81 -11.67 -3.38 22.61
C LYS A 81 -12.66 -3.53 23.75
N GLY A 82 -13.70 -4.34 23.54
CA GLY A 82 -14.81 -4.54 24.48
C GLY A 82 -16.04 -3.68 24.18
N SER A 83 -15.95 -2.75 23.22
CA SER A 83 -17.12 -2.06 22.64
C SER A 83 -17.76 -2.88 21.51
N ASN A 84 -18.95 -2.48 21.07
CA ASN A 84 -19.61 -3.05 19.89
C ASN A 84 -19.14 -2.44 18.55
N PHE A 85 -18.11 -1.59 18.56
CA PHE A 85 -17.60 -0.93 17.36
C PHE A 85 -16.40 -1.66 16.76
N SER A 86 -16.28 -1.64 15.42
CA SER A 86 -15.19 -2.28 14.69
C SER A 86 -14.53 -1.30 13.73
N ILE A 87 -13.22 -1.07 13.87
CA ILE A 87 -12.47 -0.27 12.90
C ILE A 87 -12.33 -1.06 11.60
N SER A 88 -12.51 -0.39 10.45
CA SER A 88 -12.30 -0.96 9.13
C SER A 88 -11.71 0.10 8.21
N HIS A 89 -10.74 -0.29 7.38
CA HIS A 89 -10.17 0.58 6.35
C HIS A 89 -11.13 0.71 5.16
N ASP A 90 -11.28 1.93 4.65
CA ASP A 90 -11.93 2.21 3.37
C ASP A 90 -11.03 1.72 2.23
N PHE A 91 -11.46 0.67 1.53
CA PHE A 91 -10.75 0.06 0.41
C PHE A 91 -11.61 0.23 -0.86
N PRO A 92 -11.01 0.43 -2.05
CA PRO A 92 -11.76 0.53 -3.29
C PRO A 92 -12.50 -0.79 -3.61
N LYS A 93 -13.57 -0.70 -4.40
CA LYS A 93 -14.57 -1.77 -4.60
C LYS A 93 -13.94 -3.07 -5.13
N ASP A 94 -12.98 -2.98 -6.03
CA ASP A 94 -12.18 -4.09 -6.57
C ASP A 94 -11.41 -4.86 -5.48
N VAL A 95 -10.81 -4.14 -4.54
CA VAL A 95 -10.10 -4.71 -3.38
C VAL A 95 -11.09 -5.37 -2.41
N ILE A 96 -12.29 -4.83 -2.24
CA ILE A 96 -13.34 -5.44 -1.42
C ILE A 96 -13.85 -6.74 -2.06
N GLU A 97 -14.18 -6.72 -3.36
CA GLU A 97 -14.71 -7.88 -4.09
C GLU A 97 -13.69 -9.03 -4.20
N THR A 98 -12.44 -8.72 -4.54
CA THR A 98 -11.35 -9.72 -4.56
C THR A 98 -11.11 -10.32 -3.18
N ARG A 99 -11.15 -9.53 -2.10
CA ARG A 99 -11.03 -10.08 -0.74
C ARG A 99 -12.26 -10.87 -0.32
N LYS A 100 -13.46 -10.51 -0.76
CA LYS A 100 -14.71 -11.24 -0.50
C LYS A 100 -14.66 -12.65 -1.11
N SER A 101 -14.08 -12.83 -2.30
CA SER A 101 -13.89 -14.15 -2.92
C SER A 101 -12.75 -14.98 -2.30
N LEU A 102 -11.73 -14.35 -1.71
CA LEU A 102 -10.64 -15.03 -1.01
C LEU A 102 -10.99 -15.45 0.43
N ARG A 103 -11.90 -14.74 1.12
CA ARG A 103 -12.35 -15.08 2.49
C ARG A 103 -12.79 -16.54 2.68
N PRO A 104 -13.66 -17.16 1.86
CA PRO A 104 -14.05 -18.57 2.06
C PRO A 104 -12.86 -19.53 1.95
N LYS A 105 -11.95 -19.31 0.99
CA LYS A 105 -10.73 -20.14 0.83
C LYS A 105 -9.78 -20.01 2.01
N LEU A 106 -9.66 -18.82 2.59
CA LEU A 106 -8.91 -18.59 3.84
C LEU A 106 -9.55 -19.31 5.04
N VAL A 107 -10.88 -19.27 5.17
CA VAL A 107 -11.59 -19.97 6.26
C VAL A 107 -11.46 -21.48 6.12
N GLN A 108 -11.55 -22.03 4.90
CA GLN A 108 -11.30 -23.44 4.63
C GLN A 108 -9.87 -23.84 5.03
N ALA A 109 -8.85 -23.14 4.53
CA ALA A 109 -7.45 -23.47 4.86
C ALA A 109 -7.16 -23.40 6.38
N ARG A 110 -7.81 -22.49 7.11
CA ARG A 110 -7.73 -22.44 8.59
C ARG A 110 -8.44 -23.62 9.28
N ARG A 111 -9.57 -24.09 8.74
CA ARG A 111 -10.24 -25.32 9.22
C ARG A 111 -9.40 -26.57 8.95
N GLU A 112 -8.64 -26.58 7.86
CA GLU A 112 -7.62 -27.60 7.55
C GLU A 112 -6.34 -27.48 8.41
N GLY A 113 -6.29 -26.57 9.39
CA GLY A 113 -5.14 -26.38 10.28
C GLY A 113 -3.95 -25.60 9.69
N LYS A 114 -4.07 -25.12 8.44
CA LYS A 114 -2.97 -24.42 7.73
C LYS A 114 -2.92 -22.93 8.11
N PHE A 115 -1.72 -22.37 8.12
CA PHE A 115 -1.53 -20.94 8.37
C PHE A 115 -1.89 -20.13 7.12
N ALA A 116 -3.13 -19.62 7.09
CA ALA A 116 -3.65 -18.85 5.95
C ALA A 116 -3.93 -17.38 6.29
N VAL A 117 -3.37 -16.47 5.50
CA VAL A 117 -3.48 -15.00 5.63
C VAL A 117 -3.67 -14.36 4.26
N ILE A 118 -4.63 -13.44 4.14
CA ILE A 118 -4.72 -12.57 2.95
C ILE A 118 -3.77 -11.38 3.17
N LYS A 119 -2.80 -11.18 2.26
CA LYS A 119 -1.95 -9.99 2.21
C LYS A 119 -2.09 -9.31 0.84
N TYR A 120 -2.27 -7.99 0.84
CA TYR A 120 -2.70 -7.24 -0.36
C TYR A 120 -4.00 -7.84 -0.92
N ASN A 121 -3.97 -8.38 -2.15
CA ASN A 121 -5.09 -9.06 -2.81
C ASN A 121 -4.76 -10.54 -3.09
N LYS A 122 -3.87 -11.16 -2.31
CA LYS A 122 -3.42 -12.54 -2.47
C LYS A 122 -3.61 -13.34 -1.18
N LEU A 123 -4.10 -14.57 -1.30
CA LEU A 123 -4.15 -15.53 -0.20
C LEU A 123 -2.80 -16.25 -0.11
N VAL A 124 -2.10 -16.07 1.00
CA VAL A 124 -0.89 -16.82 1.35
C VAL A 124 -1.32 -17.95 2.29
N VAL A 125 -1.19 -19.19 1.83
CA VAL A 125 -1.28 -20.39 2.68
C VAL A 125 0.13 -20.89 2.92
N LYS A 126 0.41 -21.29 4.17
CA LYS A 126 1.57 -22.10 4.54
C LYS A 126 1.05 -23.32 5.28
N ASP A 127 1.57 -24.49 4.92
CA ASP A 127 1.42 -25.68 5.75
C ASP A 127 2.18 -25.51 7.08
N SER A 128 1.95 -26.42 8.04
CA SER A 128 2.27 -26.21 9.45
C SER A 128 3.76 -25.93 9.73
N TYR A 129 4.01 -24.80 10.41
CA TYR A 129 5.27 -24.36 11.05
C TYR A 129 6.52 -25.23 10.81
N ASP A 130 7.37 -24.81 9.87
CA ASP A 130 8.76 -25.25 9.77
C ASP A 130 9.58 -24.70 10.96
N PRO A 131 10.09 -25.54 11.88
CA PRO A 131 10.92 -25.08 12.99
C PRO A 131 12.31 -24.62 12.52
N LEU A 132 12.77 -25.14 11.37
CA LEU A 132 14.10 -24.90 10.83
C LEU A 132 14.24 -23.51 10.21
N LEU A 133 13.22 -23.02 9.51
CA LEU A 133 13.23 -21.70 8.86
C LEU A 133 13.15 -20.51 9.85
N ASN A 134 12.67 -20.75 11.08
CA ASN A 134 12.52 -19.71 12.11
C ASN A 134 13.43 -19.89 13.33
N ARG A 135 14.42 -20.80 13.28
CA ARG A 135 15.48 -20.85 14.30
C ARG A 135 16.32 -19.56 14.23
N LYS A 136 15.98 -18.59 15.09
CA LYS A 136 16.98 -17.68 15.67
C LYS A 136 18.16 -18.58 16.09
N ARG A 137 19.37 -18.24 15.63
CA ARG A 137 20.61 -19.02 15.86
C ARG A 137 20.59 -19.57 17.28
N MET A 138 20.61 -20.90 17.44
CA MET A 138 20.68 -21.48 18.78
C MET A 138 21.93 -20.95 19.46
N MET A 139 21.78 -20.47 20.69
CA MET A 139 22.91 -20.02 21.48
C MET A 139 23.78 -21.24 21.77
N SER A 140 24.98 -21.28 21.18
CA SER A 140 25.98 -22.25 21.59
C SER A 140 26.36 -21.94 23.04
N ALA A 141 26.35 -22.96 23.90
CA ALA A 141 26.70 -22.82 25.33
C ALA A 141 28.20 -22.53 25.56
N SER A 142 28.93 -22.17 24.51
CA SER A 142 30.35 -21.81 24.49
C SER A 142 30.62 -20.98 23.23
N PRO A 143 31.65 -20.11 23.22
CA PRO A 143 32.19 -19.56 21.98
C PRO A 143 32.77 -20.70 21.12
N PRO A 144 32.75 -20.58 19.76
CA PRO A 144 33.34 -21.60 18.89
C PRO A 144 34.87 -21.64 19.09
N SER A 145 35.44 -22.84 19.27
CA SER A 145 36.90 -22.97 19.32
C SER A 145 37.52 -22.58 17.98
N LYS A 146 38.74 -22.04 18.04
CA LYS A 146 39.51 -21.59 16.86
C LYS A 146 39.71 -22.72 15.84
N ASP A 147 39.79 -23.96 16.33
CA ASP A 147 40.01 -25.18 15.54
C ASP A 147 38.79 -25.57 14.69
N GLN A 148 37.57 -25.24 15.15
CA GLN A 148 36.34 -25.56 14.43
C GLN A 148 36.17 -24.73 13.14
N LEU A 149 36.93 -23.65 12.99
CA LEU A 149 36.93 -22.81 11.78
C LEU A 149 37.73 -23.41 10.61
N LEU A 150 38.43 -24.53 10.82
CA LEU A 150 39.33 -25.12 9.81
C LEU A 150 38.79 -26.37 9.10
N LEU A 151 37.79 -27.08 9.67
CA LEU A 151 37.26 -28.32 9.07
C LEU A 151 36.24 -28.12 7.93
N ASN A 152 35.65 -26.93 7.78
CA ASN A 152 34.60 -26.66 6.78
C ASN A 152 35.11 -25.88 5.56
N LYS A 153 36.18 -26.35 4.90
CA LYS A 153 36.67 -25.78 3.63
C LYS A 153 36.33 -26.61 2.39
N ASP A 154 36.19 -27.92 2.54
CA ASP A 154 35.99 -28.84 1.40
C ASP A 154 34.51 -29.14 1.16
N ASN A 155 33.76 -28.13 0.70
CA ASN A 155 32.50 -28.29 -0.03
C ASN A 155 32.09 -26.95 -0.69
N LYS A 156 32.76 -26.60 -1.79
CA LYS A 156 32.41 -25.46 -2.66
C LYS A 156 31.32 -25.86 -3.65
N LEU A 157 30.26 -25.06 -3.74
CA LEU A 157 29.58 -24.78 -5.01
C LEU A 157 28.92 -23.38 -4.96
N ASP A 158 28.91 -22.71 -6.12
CA ASP A 158 28.76 -21.25 -6.30
C ASP A 158 27.31 -20.76 -6.03
N THR A 159 27.01 -19.47 -5.76
CA THR A 159 27.16 -18.35 -6.70
C THR A 159 27.40 -16.96 -6.09
N THR A 160 28.43 -16.29 -6.61
CA THR A 160 28.58 -14.84 -6.92
C THR A 160 27.66 -13.80 -6.24
N LYS A 161 28.24 -12.97 -5.36
CA LYS A 161 28.03 -11.50 -5.33
C LYS A 161 29.24 -10.79 -4.70
N ARG A 162 29.45 -9.51 -5.05
CA ARG A 162 30.76 -8.84 -4.97
C ARG A 162 30.93 -7.90 -3.76
N ASN A 163 32.18 -7.85 -3.30
CA ASN A 163 32.91 -6.74 -2.67
C ASN A 163 32.25 -5.99 -1.51
N LYS A 164 32.68 -6.36 -0.31
CA LYS A 164 32.88 -5.43 0.81
C LYS A 164 34.16 -4.62 0.55
N LEU A 165 34.21 -3.36 0.98
CA LEU A 165 35.47 -2.65 1.25
C LEU A 165 35.59 -2.46 2.76
N GLU A 166 36.79 -2.66 3.31
CA GLU A 166 37.09 -2.46 4.73
C GLU A 166 37.47 -0.99 5.01
N PRO A 167 37.33 -0.51 6.26
CA PRO A 167 37.68 0.86 6.62
C PRO A 167 39.18 1.02 6.93
N ASP A 168 39.82 2.06 6.39
CA ASP A 168 41.15 2.49 6.83
C ASP A 168 41.08 3.25 8.16
N GLN A 169 42.07 3.01 9.01
CA GLN A 169 42.24 3.70 10.30
C GLN A 169 43.37 4.72 10.19
N ASN A 170 43.09 5.98 10.50
CA ASN A 170 44.12 6.94 10.90
C ASN A 170 43.51 8.02 11.81
N ILE A 171 44.27 8.42 12.85
CA ILE A 171 43.81 9.28 13.95
C ILE A 171 44.77 10.46 14.09
N ILE A 172 44.26 11.70 14.09
CA ILE A 172 44.82 12.83 14.84
C ILE A 172 43.65 13.63 15.45
N PRO A 173 43.65 13.94 16.76
CA PRO A 173 42.58 14.71 17.42
C PRO A 173 42.89 16.20 17.54
N ASN A 174 41.89 17.04 17.80
CA ASN A 174 42.07 18.23 18.65
C ASN A 174 40.77 18.69 19.37
N SER A 175 40.94 19.65 20.27
CA SER A 175 40.15 20.03 21.45
C SER A 175 38.82 20.80 21.28
N ASN A 176 37.90 20.52 22.22
CA ASN A 176 37.03 21.44 23.00
C ASN A 176 35.92 22.28 22.33
N SER A 177 34.67 21.98 22.71
CA SER A 177 33.76 22.93 23.39
C SER A 177 32.69 22.18 24.21
N GLU A 178 32.22 22.74 25.33
CA GLU A 178 31.15 22.22 26.20
C GLU A 178 29.74 22.63 25.69
N LEU A 179 28.56 22.49 26.36
CA LEU A 179 28.12 22.19 27.74
C LEU A 179 26.60 21.82 27.65
N SER A 180 25.94 20.90 28.38
CA SER A 180 26.28 19.85 29.37
C SER A 180 25.19 18.74 29.36
N ASP A 181 25.09 17.93 30.43
CA ASP A 181 24.13 16.86 30.68
C ASP A 181 22.64 17.26 30.78
N TYR A 182 21.75 16.31 30.45
CA TYR A 182 20.61 15.93 31.31
C TYR A 182 20.20 14.47 31.07
N THR A 183 20.31 13.62 32.10
CA THR A 183 19.82 12.23 32.08
C THR A 183 18.58 12.09 32.95
N HIS A 184 17.47 11.56 32.40
CA HIS A 184 16.28 11.19 33.16
C HIS A 184 15.70 9.86 32.66
N THR A 185 15.93 8.79 33.42
CA THR A 185 15.33 7.48 33.23
C THR A 185 14.08 7.33 34.10
N PRO A 186 12.89 7.07 33.53
CA PRO A 186 11.70 6.78 34.33
C PRO A 186 11.88 5.50 35.16
N ARG A 187 11.64 5.63 36.46
CA ARG A 187 11.76 4.57 37.47
C ARG A 187 10.70 3.49 37.24
N SER A 188 11.07 2.21 37.35
CA SER A 188 10.12 1.11 37.32
C SER A 188 9.16 1.18 38.51
N VAL A 189 7.85 1.25 38.22
CA VAL A 189 6.80 1.17 39.24
C VAL A 189 6.46 -0.30 39.47
N GLN A 190 6.61 -0.78 40.70
CA GLN A 190 6.17 -2.11 41.08
C GLN A 190 4.65 -2.12 41.28
N CYS A 191 3.94 -2.99 40.57
CA CYS A 191 2.53 -3.26 40.83
C CYS A 191 2.37 -4.01 42.16
N ILE A 192 1.37 -3.65 42.96
CA ILE A 192 1.02 -4.32 44.21
C ILE A 192 -0.32 -5.02 44.02
N ASP A 193 -0.37 -6.32 44.24
CA ASP A 193 -1.58 -7.12 44.03
C ASP A 193 -2.68 -6.79 45.05
N ARG A 194 -3.83 -6.31 44.57
CA ARG A 194 -5.06 -6.26 45.37
C ARG A 194 -5.67 -7.66 45.45
N LYS A 195 -5.47 -8.35 46.57
CA LYS A 195 -6.25 -9.54 46.92
C LYS A 195 -7.70 -9.16 47.19
N THR A 196 -8.64 -9.79 46.49
CA THR A 196 -10.07 -9.73 46.79
C THR A 196 -10.41 -10.66 47.96
N SER A 197 -11.06 -10.13 48.99
CA SER A 197 -11.74 -10.92 50.00
C SER A 197 -13.24 -10.96 49.68
N VAL A 198 -13.74 -12.12 49.26
CA VAL A 198 -15.17 -12.42 49.28
C VAL A 198 -15.57 -12.74 50.72
N SER A 199 -16.73 -12.27 51.16
CA SER A 199 -17.30 -12.57 52.47
C SER A 199 -18.77 -12.96 52.30
N ASP A 200 -19.06 -14.24 52.43
CA ASP A 200 -20.42 -14.77 52.42
C ASP A 200 -21.10 -14.56 53.80
N SER A 201 -22.30 -13.99 53.80
CA SER A 201 -23.33 -14.06 54.87
C SER A 201 -24.66 -13.50 54.34
#